data_AF-A0A521W091-F1
#
_entry.id   AF-A0A521W091-F1
#
_cell.length_a   1.000
_cell.length_b   1.000
_cell.length_c   1.000
_cell.angle_alpha   90.00
_cell.angle_beta   90.00
_cell.angle_gamma   90.00
#
_symmetry.space_group_name_H-M   'P 1'
#
loop_
_entity.id
_entity.type
_entity.pdbx_description
1 polymer ?
#
loop_
_entity_poly.entity_id
_entity_poly.type
_entity_poly.pdbx_seq_one_letter_code
_entity_poly.pdbx_strand_id
1 'polypeptide(L)'
;MARASVVAAFALGATMLGGCAGGDFGRTRASFLSDDMHGWVGREAVARVGEPASRFRLTEQERALRDLAYPFIEPPRARPAWAGVFGDYVPIPAPWEQTVAFDATAYGRRLIEEPHRSHASRYGVLIEDVRNDITRIESFFTVALRVLDLDAKRNASLPYISGLSEGEAANARARMRENALVVQWVQQCIHQRIASYRWAMERLVLTAPDPMAVEAERVLALLSARAAGAPLQATPMAGQPVAVRG
;
A
#
# COMPACT_ATOMS: atom_id res chain seq x y z
N MET A 1 -34.97 25.10 66.02
CA MET A 1 -35.95 26.21 65.95
C MET A 1 -35.66 27.04 64.71
N ALA A 2 -36.71 27.40 64.00
CA ALA A 2 -36.74 27.91 62.63
C ALA A 2 -36.17 29.33 62.43
N ARG A 3 -35.77 29.64 61.18
CA ARG A 3 -36.22 30.78 60.34
C ARG A 3 -35.30 30.89 59.12
N ALA A 4 -35.76 30.55 57.91
CA ALA A 4 -36.63 31.33 57.03
C ALA A 4 -35.92 32.54 56.38
N SER A 5 -35.45 32.30 55.16
CA SER A 5 -35.62 33.10 53.94
C SER A 5 -35.53 34.63 54.02
N VAL A 6 -34.50 35.18 53.37
CA VAL A 6 -34.57 36.51 52.74
C VAL A 6 -34.24 36.34 51.26
N VAL A 7 -35.28 36.40 50.44
CA VAL A 7 -35.21 36.62 49.00
C VAL A 7 -35.07 38.13 48.81
N ALA A 8 -34.00 38.58 48.17
CA ALA A 8 -33.93 39.92 47.59
C ALA A 8 -33.29 39.80 46.21
N ALA A 9 -34.14 40.05 45.21
CA ALA A 9 -33.85 39.95 43.81
C ALA A 9 -32.77 40.96 43.38
N PHE A 10 -31.76 40.47 42.67
CA PHE A 10 -31.03 41.27 41.69
C PHE A 10 -31.29 40.67 40.31
N ALA A 11 -32.21 41.33 39.61
CA ALA A 11 -32.32 41.27 38.17
C ALA A 11 -30.99 41.68 37.53
N LEU A 12 -30.46 40.86 36.62
CA LEU A 12 -29.77 41.26 35.40
C LEU A 12 -29.35 39.98 34.64
N GLY A 13 -29.67 39.90 33.35
CA GLY A 13 -28.99 38.98 32.44
C GLY A 13 -29.82 37.90 31.76
N ALA A 14 -31.04 38.20 31.33
CA ALA A 14 -31.62 37.50 30.18
C ALA A 14 -30.86 37.93 28.91
N THR A 15 -29.71 37.32 28.65
CA THR A 15 -29.01 37.42 27.37
C THR A 15 -29.13 36.09 26.63
N MET A 16 -29.85 36.20 25.53
CA MET A 16 -30.01 35.22 24.46
C MET A 16 -28.72 34.44 24.18
N LEU A 17 -28.79 33.12 24.30
CA LEU A 17 -27.93 32.24 23.52
C LEU A 17 -28.84 31.44 22.59
N GLY A 18 -29.08 32.01 21.41
CA GLY A 18 -29.55 31.25 20.27
C GLY A 18 -28.50 30.21 19.92
N GLY A 19 -28.77 28.96 20.24
CA GLY A 19 -28.05 27.81 19.71
C GLY A 19 -28.53 27.51 18.29
N CYS A 20 -28.21 28.39 17.35
CA CYS A 20 -28.28 28.09 15.92
C CYS A 20 -26.84 28.09 15.36
N ALA A 21 -26.56 26.99 14.65
CA ALA A 21 -25.44 26.78 13.72
C ALA A 21 -24.10 26.30 14.30
N GLY A 22 -23.62 25.21 13.68
CA GLY A 22 -22.20 24.87 13.64
C GLY A 22 -21.91 23.44 14.04
N GLY A 23 -22.39 22.46 13.28
CA GLY A 23 -21.85 21.10 13.31
C GLY A 23 -20.38 21.14 12.88
N ASP A 24 -19.48 21.27 13.85
CA ASP A 24 -18.04 21.09 13.69
C ASP A 24 -17.61 20.02 14.69
N PHE A 25 -18.01 18.77 14.39
CA PHE A 25 -17.39 17.61 15.01
C PHE A 25 -15.94 17.59 14.55
N GLY A 26 -15.09 18.09 15.46
CA GLY A 26 -13.64 18.12 15.41
C GLY A 26 -13.04 17.41 14.23
N ARG A 27 -12.79 18.17 13.16
CA ARG A 27 -11.83 17.78 12.14
C ARG A 27 -10.49 17.60 12.85
N THR A 28 -10.16 16.36 13.18
CA THR A 28 -8.80 15.94 13.49
C THR A 28 -7.91 16.43 12.36
N ARG A 29 -7.04 17.40 12.68
CA ARG A 29 -5.99 17.82 11.76
C ARG A 29 -5.14 16.60 11.43
N ALA A 30 -5.04 16.33 10.13
CA ALA A 30 -4.08 15.51 9.42
C ALA A 30 -2.87 15.04 10.24
N SER A 31 -2.83 13.75 10.56
CA SER A 31 -1.67 12.87 10.39
C SER A 31 -1.99 11.50 11.02
N PHE A 32 -1.61 10.43 10.33
CA PHE A 32 -1.61 9.00 10.76
C PHE A 32 -2.91 8.19 10.66
N LEU A 33 -4.11 8.79 10.77
CA LEU A 33 -5.40 8.12 10.53
C LEU A 33 -6.30 8.95 9.61
N SER A 34 -5.74 9.47 8.52
CA SER A 34 -6.52 10.16 7.48
C SER A 34 -6.94 9.18 6.39
N ASP A 35 -8.11 9.42 5.77
CA ASP A 35 -8.63 8.68 4.61
C ASP A 35 -7.66 8.57 3.42
N ASP A 36 -6.52 9.28 3.42
CA ASP A 36 -5.51 9.29 2.34
C ASP A 36 -4.09 8.95 2.83
N MET A 37 -3.97 8.01 3.78
CA MET A 37 -2.67 7.62 4.34
C MET A 37 -1.68 7.16 3.26
N HIS A 38 -2.14 6.44 2.24
CA HIS A 38 -1.31 5.94 1.14
C HIS A 38 -1.33 6.84 -0.11
N GLY A 39 -1.88 8.06 -0.03
CA GLY A 39 -1.95 9.00 -1.15
C GLY A 39 -0.59 9.37 -1.75
N TRP A 40 0.48 9.26 -0.96
CA TRP A 40 1.86 9.52 -1.38
C TRP A 40 2.38 8.53 -2.42
N VAL A 41 1.89 7.28 -2.44
CA VAL A 41 2.43 6.20 -3.28
C VAL A 41 2.40 6.57 -4.77
N GLY A 42 1.33 7.19 -5.24
CA GLY A 42 1.24 7.64 -6.64
C GLY A 42 2.20 8.78 -6.99
N ARG A 43 2.42 9.72 -6.06
CA ARG A 43 3.36 10.84 -6.25
C ARG A 43 4.80 10.35 -6.30
N GLU A 44 5.15 9.43 -5.42
CA GLU A 44 6.45 8.78 -5.40
C GLU A 44 6.69 8.00 -6.70
N ALA A 45 5.66 7.30 -7.19
CA ALA A 45 5.77 6.53 -8.41
C ALA A 45 6.14 7.39 -9.64
N VAL A 46 5.71 8.64 -9.73
CA VAL A 46 6.01 9.52 -10.88
C VAL A 46 7.28 10.37 -10.72
N ALA A 47 7.81 10.53 -9.50
CA ALA A 47 8.81 11.54 -9.19
C ALA A 47 10.10 11.41 -10.03
N ARG A 48 10.69 10.22 -10.17
CA ARG A 48 11.84 10.02 -11.08
C ARG A 48 11.54 9.77 -12.55
N VAL A 49 10.27 9.54 -12.92
CA VAL A 49 9.87 9.52 -14.34
C VAL A 49 9.87 10.95 -14.91
N GLY A 50 10.03 11.97 -14.06
CA GLY A 50 10.08 13.38 -14.47
C GLY A 50 8.71 13.93 -14.84
N GLU A 51 7.64 13.25 -14.46
CA GLU A 51 6.26 13.64 -14.77
C GLU A 51 5.59 14.30 -13.56
N PRO A 52 4.78 15.36 -13.77
CA PRO A 52 4.06 16.00 -12.69
C PRO A 52 2.96 15.09 -12.15
N ALA A 53 2.85 14.99 -10.82
CA ALA A 53 1.72 14.34 -10.18
C ALA A 53 0.42 15.10 -10.46
N SER A 54 -0.68 14.36 -10.62
CA SER A 54 -1.99 14.93 -10.86
C SER A 54 -2.53 15.65 -9.63
N ARG A 55 -3.12 16.83 -9.86
CA ARG A 55 -3.76 17.66 -8.85
C ARG A 55 -5.20 17.25 -8.53
N PHE A 56 -5.77 16.29 -9.27
CA PHE A 56 -7.14 15.84 -9.00
C PHE A 56 -7.22 15.07 -7.68
N ARG A 57 -8.37 15.12 -7.00
CA ARG A 57 -8.59 14.25 -5.84
C ARG A 57 -8.70 12.79 -6.27
N LEU A 58 -8.20 11.90 -5.42
CA LEU A 58 -8.32 10.46 -5.64
C LEU A 58 -9.78 10.03 -5.53
N THR A 59 -10.19 9.11 -6.41
CA THR A 59 -11.44 8.39 -6.24
C THR A 59 -11.32 7.32 -5.14
N GLU A 60 -12.44 6.74 -4.72
CA GLU A 60 -12.47 5.62 -3.76
C GLU A 60 -11.60 4.45 -4.25
N GLN A 61 -11.73 4.09 -5.53
CA GLN A 61 -10.97 2.96 -6.11
C GLN A 61 -9.48 3.27 -6.24
N GLU A 62 -9.12 4.53 -6.52
CA GLU A 62 -7.72 4.96 -6.59
C GLU A 62 -7.06 5.02 -5.20
N ARG A 63 -7.84 5.32 -4.14
CA ARG A 63 -7.39 5.17 -2.75
C ARG A 63 -7.19 3.71 -2.39
N ALA A 64 -8.21 2.88 -2.61
CA ALA A 64 -8.15 1.45 -2.35
C ALA A 64 -6.97 0.78 -3.08
N LEU A 65 -6.65 1.21 -4.31
CA LEU A 65 -5.47 0.75 -5.04
C LEU A 65 -4.17 1.01 -4.26
N ARG A 66 -4.01 2.21 -3.70
CA ARG A 66 -2.81 2.60 -2.94
C ARG A 66 -2.76 1.92 -1.58
N ASP A 67 -3.91 1.76 -0.93
CA ASP A 67 -4.03 1.05 0.35
C ASP A 67 -3.67 -0.42 0.22
N LEU A 68 -4.12 -1.08 -0.85
CA LEU A 68 -3.79 -2.48 -1.14
C LEU A 68 -2.38 -2.64 -1.72
N ALA A 69 -1.81 -1.59 -2.32
CA ALA A 69 -0.43 -1.61 -2.81
C ALA A 69 0.59 -1.59 -1.67
N TYR A 70 0.35 -0.78 -0.64
CA TYR A 70 1.34 -0.52 0.41
C TYR A 70 1.88 -1.79 1.10
N PRO A 71 1.06 -2.79 1.47
CA PRO A 71 1.56 -4.00 2.10
C PRO A 71 2.50 -4.84 1.22
N PHE A 72 2.49 -4.64 -0.10
CA PHE A 72 3.46 -5.26 -1.02
C PHE A 72 4.75 -4.44 -1.15
N ILE A 73 4.61 -3.11 -1.14
CA ILE A 73 5.72 -2.14 -1.22
C ILE A 73 6.59 -2.22 0.03
N GLU A 74 5.98 -2.31 1.20
CA GLU A 74 6.71 -2.57 2.44
C GLU A 74 7.38 -3.94 2.37
N PRO A 75 8.69 -4.08 2.64
CA PRO A 75 9.35 -5.38 2.60
C PRO A 75 8.72 -6.38 3.59
N PRO A 76 8.71 -7.70 3.28
CA PRO A 76 8.22 -8.71 4.22
C PRO A 76 8.95 -8.61 5.55
N ARG A 77 8.19 -8.60 6.66
CA ARG A 77 8.71 -8.49 8.04
C ARG A 77 9.64 -7.26 8.23
N ALA A 78 9.36 -6.14 7.55
CA ALA A 78 10.06 -4.87 7.75
C ALA A 78 9.91 -4.33 9.18
N ARG A 79 8.81 -4.70 9.88
CA ARG A 79 8.54 -4.29 11.25
C ARG A 79 8.49 -5.51 12.19
N PRO A 80 9.04 -5.42 13.42
CA PRO A 80 8.81 -6.42 14.45
C PRO A 80 7.31 -6.57 14.74
N ALA A 81 6.83 -7.78 14.99
CA ALA A 81 5.40 -8.04 15.26
C ALA A 81 4.82 -7.21 16.43
N TRP A 82 5.66 -6.79 17.37
CA TRP A 82 5.29 -5.95 18.52
C TRP A 82 5.28 -4.45 18.22
N ALA A 83 5.94 -4.00 17.13
CA ALA A 83 6.09 -2.58 16.82
C ALA A 83 4.79 -1.91 16.36
N GLY A 84 3.73 -2.69 16.09
CA GLY A 84 2.39 -2.19 15.80
C GLY A 84 2.33 -1.19 14.64
N VAL A 85 1.14 -0.62 14.44
CA VAL A 85 0.86 0.43 13.44
C VAL A 85 1.56 1.78 13.80
N PHE A 86 2.32 1.82 14.92
CA PHE A 86 2.88 3.04 15.51
C PHE A 86 4.35 3.33 15.15
N GLY A 87 4.97 2.52 14.27
CA GLY A 87 6.31 2.83 13.76
C GLY A 87 6.30 3.99 12.76
N ASP A 88 7.37 4.80 12.76
CA ASP A 88 7.57 5.94 11.87
C ASP A 88 7.18 5.59 10.43
N TYR A 89 6.15 6.28 9.94
CA TYR A 89 5.61 6.05 8.61
C TYR A 89 6.49 6.77 7.59
N VAL A 90 7.50 6.07 7.08
CA VAL A 90 8.46 6.62 6.12
C VAL A 90 8.04 6.22 4.70
N PRO A 91 7.88 7.19 3.78
CA PRO A 91 7.70 6.90 2.37
C PRO A 91 8.82 5.99 1.85
N ILE A 92 8.45 4.92 1.15
CA ILE A 92 9.39 3.97 0.56
C ILE A 92 9.63 4.42 -0.88
N PRO A 93 10.87 4.57 -1.36
CA PRO A 93 11.11 5.02 -2.73
C PRO A 93 10.65 3.99 -3.76
N ALA A 94 10.10 4.46 -4.87
CA ALA A 94 9.72 3.57 -5.98
C ALA A 94 10.96 2.83 -6.55
N PRO A 95 10.80 1.64 -7.15
CA PRO A 95 11.96 0.81 -7.51
C PRO A 95 12.87 1.45 -8.55
N TRP A 96 12.33 2.30 -9.43
CA TRP A 96 13.09 3.09 -10.40
C TRP A 96 13.76 4.34 -9.81
N GLU A 97 13.50 4.66 -8.54
CA GLU A 97 14.26 5.65 -7.78
C GLU A 97 15.51 5.03 -7.12
N GLN A 98 15.48 3.72 -6.88
CA GLN A 98 16.51 3.07 -6.10
C GLN A 98 17.74 2.80 -6.96
N THR A 99 18.90 3.30 -6.52
CA THR A 99 20.18 3.03 -7.17
C THR A 99 20.76 1.67 -6.75
N VAL A 100 20.35 1.18 -5.58
CA VAL A 100 20.82 -0.10 -5.03
C VAL A 100 19.97 -1.22 -5.60
N ALA A 101 20.62 -2.25 -6.13
CA ALA A 101 19.95 -3.45 -6.62
C ALA A 101 19.21 -4.17 -5.48
N PHE A 102 18.06 -4.76 -5.79
CA PHE A 102 17.31 -5.56 -4.85
C PHE A 102 18.12 -6.78 -4.37
N ASP A 103 18.21 -6.97 -3.06
CA ASP A 103 18.85 -8.13 -2.42
C ASP A 103 17.79 -9.19 -2.04
N ALA A 104 17.68 -10.24 -2.85
CA ALA A 104 16.77 -11.36 -2.60
C ALA A 104 17.15 -12.18 -1.36
N THR A 105 18.39 -12.07 -0.89
CA THR A 105 18.89 -12.85 0.25
C THR A 105 18.48 -12.26 1.59
N ALA A 106 18.18 -10.95 1.65
CA ALA A 106 17.97 -10.21 2.89
C ALA A 106 16.86 -10.81 3.77
N TYR A 107 15.72 -11.15 3.16
CA TYR A 107 14.62 -11.80 3.85
C TYR A 107 15.03 -13.15 4.42
N GLY A 108 15.62 -14.02 3.59
CA GLY A 108 15.98 -15.37 4.01
C GLY A 108 17.07 -15.38 5.08
N ARG A 109 18.08 -14.49 4.96
CA ARG A 109 19.11 -14.31 6.00
C ARG A 109 18.48 -13.93 7.33
N ARG A 110 17.58 -12.94 7.35
CA ARG A 110 16.84 -12.55 8.56
C ARG A 110 15.99 -13.70 9.12
N LEU A 111 15.24 -14.40 8.27
CA LEU A 111 14.42 -15.54 8.67
C LEU A 111 15.25 -16.66 9.33
N ILE A 112 16.46 -16.87 8.84
CA ILE A 112 17.38 -17.89 9.35
C ILE A 112 18.09 -17.40 10.61
N GLU A 113 18.55 -16.15 10.65
CA GLU A 113 19.34 -15.59 11.75
C GLU A 113 18.48 -15.28 13.00
N GLU A 114 17.19 -14.99 12.83
CA GLU A 114 16.30 -14.67 13.95
C GLU A 114 16.23 -15.80 15.00
N PRO A 115 16.25 -15.48 16.30
CA PRO A 115 16.04 -16.47 17.36
C PRO A 115 14.71 -17.21 17.19
N HIS A 116 14.75 -18.54 17.17
CA HIS A 116 13.59 -19.39 16.89
C HIS A 116 13.59 -20.60 17.83
N ARG A 117 12.39 -21.15 18.10
CA ARG A 117 12.25 -22.31 19.00
C ARG A 117 12.68 -23.62 18.35
N SER A 118 12.55 -23.74 17.03
CA SER A 118 12.93 -24.94 16.25
C SER A 118 13.11 -24.62 14.76
N HIS A 119 13.88 -25.42 14.01
CA HIS A 119 14.01 -25.23 12.57
C HIS A 119 12.68 -25.35 11.81
N ALA A 120 11.79 -26.26 12.24
CA ALA A 120 10.43 -26.40 11.70
C ALA A 120 9.61 -25.09 11.81
N SER A 121 9.83 -24.29 12.86
CA SER A 121 9.14 -23.01 13.01
C SER A 121 9.48 -22.00 11.89
N ARG A 122 10.66 -22.10 11.26
CA ARG A 122 11.04 -21.23 10.12
C ARG A 122 10.25 -21.54 8.86
N TYR A 123 9.98 -22.83 8.59
CA TYR A 123 9.07 -23.21 7.51
C TYR A 123 7.67 -22.66 7.76
N GLY A 124 7.18 -22.75 9.00
CA GLY A 124 5.88 -22.17 9.38
C GLY A 124 5.78 -20.67 9.09
N VAL A 125 6.81 -19.90 9.43
CA VAL A 125 6.86 -18.45 9.13
C VAL A 125 6.87 -18.19 7.62
N LEU A 126 7.72 -18.89 6.87
CA LEU A 126 7.78 -18.76 5.40
C LEU A 126 6.42 -19.07 4.75
N ILE A 127 5.79 -20.18 5.16
CA ILE A 127 4.49 -20.60 4.64
C ILE A 127 3.42 -19.54 4.93
N GLU A 128 3.43 -18.96 6.14
CA GLU A 128 2.47 -17.94 6.54
C GLU A 128 2.65 -16.63 5.78
N ASP A 129 3.89 -16.17 5.61
CA ASP A 129 4.20 -14.97 4.81
C ASP A 129 3.72 -15.15 3.35
N VAL A 130 3.99 -16.32 2.74
CA VAL A 130 3.53 -16.65 1.38
C VAL A 130 2.01 -16.70 1.30
N ARG A 131 1.33 -17.31 2.28
CA ARG A 131 -0.14 -17.36 2.32
C ARG A 131 -0.76 -15.97 2.47
N ASN A 132 -0.16 -15.10 3.28
CA ASN A 132 -0.60 -13.71 3.41
C ASN A 132 -0.45 -12.93 2.10
N ASP A 133 0.61 -13.15 1.34
CA ASP A 133 0.75 -12.54 0.01
C ASP A 133 -0.27 -13.11 -0.98
N ILE A 134 -0.57 -14.42 -0.93
CA ILE A 134 -1.61 -15.05 -1.74
C ILE A 134 -3.00 -14.43 -1.49
N THR A 135 -3.37 -14.18 -0.24
CA THR A 135 -4.70 -13.61 0.05
C THR A 135 -4.80 -12.16 -0.41
N ARG A 136 -3.72 -11.38 -0.26
CA ARG A 136 -3.68 -9.96 -0.65
C ARG A 136 -3.68 -9.77 -2.16
N ILE A 137 -3.04 -10.67 -2.91
CA ILE A 137 -2.80 -10.46 -4.36
C ILE A 137 -4.13 -10.40 -5.14
N GLU A 138 -5.13 -11.20 -4.73
CA GLU A 138 -6.43 -11.26 -5.39
C GLU A 138 -7.24 -9.97 -5.18
N SER A 139 -7.23 -9.42 -3.96
CA SER A 139 -7.88 -8.14 -3.66
C SER A 139 -7.23 -7.00 -4.42
N PHE A 140 -5.89 -6.96 -4.45
CA PHE A 140 -5.15 -5.93 -5.18
C PHE A 140 -5.45 -5.96 -6.68
N PHE A 141 -5.35 -7.12 -7.33
CA PHE A 141 -5.57 -7.21 -8.79
C PHE A 141 -7.01 -6.89 -9.19
N THR A 142 -7.98 -7.24 -8.35
CA THR A 142 -9.39 -6.87 -8.59
C THR A 142 -9.57 -5.35 -8.66
N VAL A 143 -9.01 -4.62 -7.69
CA VAL A 143 -9.08 -3.15 -7.66
C VAL A 143 -8.24 -2.53 -8.78
N ALA A 144 -7.02 -3.04 -9.01
CA ALA A 144 -6.14 -2.57 -10.07
C ALA A 144 -6.79 -2.66 -11.46
N LEU A 145 -7.40 -3.81 -11.80
CA LEU A 145 -8.11 -3.98 -13.06
C LEU A 145 -9.26 -3.00 -13.20
N ARG A 146 -10.01 -2.75 -12.11
CA ARG A 146 -11.11 -1.78 -12.13
C ARG A 146 -10.61 -0.36 -12.36
N VAL A 147 -9.53 0.05 -11.70
CA VAL A 147 -8.94 1.38 -11.90
C VAL A 147 -8.44 1.54 -13.34
N LEU A 148 -7.73 0.54 -13.89
CA LEU A 148 -7.23 0.60 -15.26
C LEU A 148 -8.36 0.61 -16.31
N ASP A 149 -9.45 -0.11 -16.09
CA ASP A 149 -10.65 -0.03 -16.94
C ASP A 149 -11.29 1.37 -16.90
N LEU A 150 -11.38 1.98 -15.72
CA LEU A 150 -11.86 3.36 -15.57
C LEU A 150 -10.91 4.37 -16.22
N ASP A 151 -9.60 4.15 -16.13
CA ASP A 151 -8.58 4.98 -16.79
C ASP A 151 -8.68 4.85 -18.32
N ALA A 152 -8.87 3.64 -18.85
CA ALA A 152 -9.08 3.42 -20.28
C ALA A 152 -10.34 4.16 -20.79
N LYS A 153 -11.45 4.08 -20.05
CA LYS A 153 -12.69 4.81 -20.34
C LYS A 153 -12.50 6.32 -20.26
N ARG A 154 -11.75 6.81 -19.27
CA ARG A 154 -11.41 8.23 -19.13
C ARG A 154 -10.61 8.70 -20.34
N ASN A 155 -9.57 7.97 -20.73
CA ASN A 155 -8.75 8.30 -21.89
C ASN A 155 -9.57 8.34 -23.19
N ALA A 156 -10.43 7.34 -23.41
CA ALA A 156 -11.32 7.30 -24.57
C ALA A 156 -12.34 8.44 -24.60
N SER A 157 -12.71 8.98 -23.43
CA SER A 157 -13.69 10.06 -23.32
C SER A 157 -13.07 11.45 -23.54
N LEU A 158 -11.76 11.63 -23.31
CA LEU A 158 -11.09 12.94 -23.40
C LEU A 158 -11.38 13.72 -24.70
N PRO A 159 -11.34 13.13 -25.91
CA PRO A 159 -11.58 13.85 -27.16
C PRO A 159 -13.01 14.39 -27.31
N TYR A 160 -13.96 13.86 -26.54
CA TYR A 160 -15.39 14.20 -26.64
C TYR A 160 -15.84 15.22 -25.58
N ILE A 161 -14.95 15.64 -24.67
CA ILE A 161 -15.29 16.62 -23.62
C ILE A 161 -15.23 18.03 -24.21
N SER A 162 -16.38 18.70 -24.26
CA SER A 162 -16.47 20.09 -24.71
C SER A 162 -15.85 21.04 -23.69
N GLY A 163 -15.03 21.99 -24.17
CA GLY A 163 -14.40 23.01 -23.31
C GLY A 163 -13.22 22.50 -22.47
N LEU A 164 -12.71 21.31 -22.75
CA LEU A 164 -11.55 20.74 -22.05
C LEU A 164 -10.27 21.53 -22.35
N SER A 165 -9.64 22.09 -21.31
CA SER A 165 -8.34 22.74 -21.47
C SER A 165 -7.21 21.71 -21.61
N GLU A 166 -6.10 22.12 -22.24
CA GLU A 166 -4.90 21.27 -22.35
C GLU A 166 -4.35 20.89 -20.98
N GLY A 167 -4.41 21.81 -20.00
CA GLY A 167 -3.97 21.58 -18.63
C GLY A 167 -4.80 20.52 -17.91
N GLU A 168 -6.13 20.56 -18.05
CA GLU A 168 -7.01 19.52 -17.50
C GLU A 168 -6.79 18.16 -18.16
N ALA A 169 -6.62 18.15 -19.49
CA ALA A 169 -6.32 16.94 -20.24
C ALA A 169 -4.97 16.33 -19.81
N ALA A 170 -3.94 17.17 -19.62
CA ALA A 170 -2.64 16.75 -19.12
C ALA A 170 -2.74 16.21 -17.68
N ASN A 171 -3.50 16.88 -16.81
CA ASN A 171 -3.70 16.46 -15.42
C ASN A 171 -4.48 15.13 -15.32
N ALA A 172 -5.41 14.87 -16.23
CA ALA A 172 -6.11 13.59 -16.34
C ALA A 172 -5.16 12.46 -16.79
N ARG A 173 -4.32 12.73 -17.80
CA ARG A 173 -3.27 11.79 -18.25
C ARG A 173 -2.25 11.48 -17.16
N ALA A 174 -1.83 12.48 -16.41
CA ALA A 174 -0.95 12.31 -15.25
C ALA A 174 -1.56 11.34 -14.21
N ARG A 175 -2.87 11.44 -13.92
CA ARG A 175 -3.52 10.52 -12.97
C ARG A 175 -3.53 9.08 -13.47
N MET A 176 -3.82 8.87 -14.76
CA MET A 176 -3.79 7.53 -15.36
C MET A 176 -2.38 6.93 -15.33
N ARG A 177 -1.36 7.76 -15.54
CA ARG A 177 0.05 7.37 -15.42
C ARG A 177 0.41 6.97 -14.00
N GLU A 178 0.05 7.78 -13.00
CA GLU A 178 0.27 7.43 -11.58
C GLU A 178 -0.32 6.05 -11.26
N ASN A 179 -1.58 5.81 -11.63
CA ASN A 179 -2.24 4.54 -11.35
C ASN A 179 -1.53 3.36 -12.01
N ALA A 180 -1.11 3.50 -13.28
CA ALA A 180 -0.36 2.48 -13.99
C ALA A 180 1.01 2.19 -13.31
N LEU A 181 1.71 3.22 -12.84
CA LEU A 181 2.99 3.05 -12.15
C LEU A 181 2.83 2.41 -10.77
N VAL A 182 1.78 2.73 -10.00
CA VAL A 182 1.48 2.03 -8.73
C VAL A 182 1.28 0.53 -8.98
N VAL A 183 0.56 0.17 -10.05
CA VAL A 183 0.39 -1.23 -10.44
C VAL A 183 1.73 -1.87 -10.79
N GLN A 184 2.56 -1.20 -11.61
CA GLN A 184 3.88 -1.70 -11.99
C GLN A 184 4.80 -1.93 -10.78
N TRP A 185 4.77 -1.01 -9.80
CA TRP A 185 5.54 -1.13 -8.58
C TRP A 185 5.17 -2.39 -7.80
N VAL A 186 3.88 -2.64 -7.58
CA VAL A 186 3.43 -3.84 -6.86
C VAL A 186 3.83 -5.11 -7.59
N GLN A 187 3.73 -5.15 -8.93
CA GLN A 187 4.18 -6.30 -9.72
C GLN A 187 5.66 -6.59 -9.53
N GLN A 188 6.50 -5.54 -9.53
CA GLN A 188 7.92 -5.69 -9.26
C GLN A 188 8.18 -6.20 -7.83
N CYS A 189 7.48 -5.67 -6.83
CA CYS A 189 7.58 -6.14 -5.45
C CYS A 189 7.15 -7.60 -5.29
N ILE A 190 6.12 -8.06 -6.01
CA ILE A 190 5.69 -9.47 -6.00
C ILE A 190 6.80 -10.37 -6.57
N HIS A 191 7.42 -9.99 -7.69
CA HIS A 191 8.53 -10.76 -8.25
C HIS A 191 9.73 -10.84 -7.28
N GLN A 192 10.05 -9.72 -6.64
CA GLN A 192 11.10 -9.63 -5.62
C GLN A 192 10.80 -10.52 -4.39
N ARG A 193 9.55 -10.55 -3.94
CA ARG A 193 9.08 -11.42 -2.85
C ARG A 193 9.20 -12.90 -3.20
N ILE A 194 8.74 -13.30 -4.38
CA ILE A 194 8.85 -14.69 -4.86
C ILE A 194 10.33 -15.13 -4.91
N ALA A 195 11.22 -14.27 -5.41
CA ALA A 195 12.66 -14.56 -5.43
C ALA A 195 13.22 -14.74 -4.01
N SER A 196 12.81 -13.87 -3.08
CA SER A 196 13.24 -13.93 -1.68
C SER A 196 12.75 -15.18 -0.95
N TYR A 197 11.49 -15.56 -1.15
CA TYR A 197 10.90 -16.76 -0.57
C TYR A 197 11.55 -18.03 -1.12
N ARG A 198 11.84 -18.07 -2.43
CA ARG A 198 12.55 -19.19 -3.04
C ARG A 198 13.93 -19.37 -2.46
N TRP A 199 14.72 -18.29 -2.39
CA TRP A 199 16.06 -18.32 -1.80
C TRP A 199 16.01 -18.80 -0.35
N ALA A 200 15.05 -18.31 0.44
CA ALA A 200 14.87 -18.70 1.83
C ALA A 200 14.53 -20.20 1.96
N MET A 201 13.61 -20.70 1.15
CA MET A 201 13.22 -22.11 1.12
C MET A 201 14.42 -23.02 0.82
N GLU A 202 15.18 -22.72 -0.23
CA GLU A 202 16.36 -23.50 -0.63
C GLU A 202 17.40 -23.56 0.50
N ARG A 203 17.61 -22.44 1.19
CA ARG A 203 18.56 -22.36 2.31
C ARG A 203 18.05 -23.08 3.56
N LEU A 204 16.74 -23.09 3.81
CA LEU A 204 16.13 -23.90 4.87
C LEU A 204 16.30 -25.39 4.58
N VAL A 205 16.03 -25.85 3.35
CA VAL A 205 16.21 -27.26 2.96
C VAL A 205 17.66 -27.69 3.11
N LEU A 206 18.61 -26.84 2.71
CA LEU A 206 20.03 -27.11 2.85
C LEU A 206 20.48 -27.27 4.31
N THR A 207 19.98 -26.42 5.20
CA THR A 207 20.46 -26.33 6.60
C THR A 207 19.67 -27.21 7.57
N ALA A 208 18.38 -27.45 7.30
CA ALA A 208 17.48 -28.23 8.12
C ALA A 208 16.36 -28.84 7.26
N PRO A 209 16.60 -30.01 6.65
CA PRO A 209 15.58 -30.74 5.90
C PRO A 209 14.38 -31.10 6.81
N ASP A 210 13.17 -30.83 6.33
CA ASP A 210 11.92 -31.10 7.07
C ASP A 210 10.78 -31.41 6.07
N PRO A 211 9.83 -32.32 6.38
CA PRO A 211 8.66 -32.57 5.52
C PRO A 211 7.82 -31.32 5.19
N MET A 212 7.86 -30.28 6.03
CA MET A 212 7.19 -29.00 5.76
C MET A 212 7.69 -28.29 4.51
N ALA A 213 8.88 -28.64 3.99
CA ALA A 213 9.40 -28.12 2.73
C ALA A 213 8.44 -28.35 1.55
N VAL A 214 7.73 -29.47 1.53
CA VAL A 214 6.74 -29.80 0.49
C VAL A 214 5.59 -28.79 0.49
N GLU A 215 5.09 -28.42 1.68
CA GLU A 215 4.03 -27.43 1.79
C GLU A 215 4.52 -26.03 1.42
N ALA A 216 5.74 -25.66 1.84
CA ALA A 216 6.37 -24.40 1.47
C ALA A 216 6.51 -24.26 -0.05
N GLU A 217 7.00 -25.31 -0.72
CA GLU A 217 7.10 -25.35 -2.18
C GLU A 217 5.73 -25.22 -2.85
N ARG A 218 4.72 -25.95 -2.35
CA ARG A 218 3.35 -25.90 -2.88
C ARG A 218 2.75 -24.50 -2.82
N VAL A 219 2.85 -23.80 -1.68
CA VAL A 219 2.31 -22.44 -1.55
C VAL A 219 3.11 -21.43 -2.37
N LEU A 220 4.43 -21.59 -2.47
CA LEU A 220 5.28 -20.71 -3.30
C LEU A 220 4.98 -20.88 -4.80
N ALA A 221 4.76 -22.10 -5.26
CA ALA A 221 4.34 -22.39 -6.63
C ALA A 221 2.97 -21.74 -6.92
N LEU A 222 2.04 -21.82 -5.98
CA LEU A 222 0.72 -21.20 -6.08
C LEU A 222 0.80 -19.66 -6.15
N LEU A 223 1.63 -19.02 -5.32
CA LEU A 223 1.87 -17.57 -5.40
C LEU A 223 2.46 -17.19 -6.76
N SER A 224 3.44 -17.95 -7.24
CA SER A 224 4.08 -17.72 -8.55
C SER A 224 3.07 -17.82 -9.69
N ALA A 225 2.18 -18.82 -9.65
CA ALA A 225 1.13 -18.99 -10.64
C ALA A 225 0.12 -17.84 -10.63
N ARG A 226 -0.31 -17.38 -9.43
CA ARG A 226 -1.21 -16.22 -9.30
C ARG A 226 -0.58 -14.92 -9.81
N ALA A 227 0.71 -14.70 -9.52
CA ALA A 227 1.44 -13.55 -10.01
C ALA A 227 1.57 -13.56 -11.54
N ALA A 228 1.85 -14.72 -12.14
CA ALA A 228 1.97 -14.88 -13.60
C ALA A 228 0.63 -14.77 -14.34
N GLY A 229 -0.47 -15.23 -13.73
CA GLY A 229 -1.81 -15.19 -14.30
C GLY A 229 -2.50 -13.82 -14.23
N ALA A 230 -1.86 -12.82 -13.61
CA ALA A 230 -2.42 -11.48 -13.51
C ALA A 230 -2.50 -10.83 -14.91
N PRO A 231 -3.70 -10.42 -15.39
CA PRO A 231 -3.89 -9.86 -16.73
C PRO A 231 -3.34 -8.43 -16.89
N LEU A 232 -2.40 -8.03 -16.04
CA LEU A 232 -1.81 -6.71 -15.98
C LEU A 232 -0.47 -6.69 -16.71
N GLN A 233 -0.44 -7.01 -18.00
CA GLN A 233 0.76 -6.71 -18.78
C GLN A 233 0.76 -5.21 -19.11
N ALA A 234 1.15 -4.39 -18.13
CA ALA A 234 1.54 -3.02 -18.42
C ALA A 234 2.87 -3.08 -19.17
N THR A 235 2.93 -2.46 -20.36
CA THR A 235 4.22 -2.10 -20.97
C THR A 235 5.03 -1.39 -19.89
N PRO A 236 6.25 -1.86 -19.56
CA PRO A 236 7.02 -1.24 -18.48
C PRO A 236 7.23 0.24 -18.79
N MET A 237 6.59 1.11 -18.00
CA MET A 237 6.61 2.56 -18.20
C MET A 237 7.94 3.15 -17.73
N ALA A 238 8.53 2.54 -16.70
CA ALA A 238 9.91 2.76 -16.28
C ALA A 238 10.80 1.63 -16.84
N GLY A 239 11.62 1.94 -17.85
CA GLY A 239 12.42 0.99 -18.62
C GLY A 239 13.63 0.37 -17.89
N GLN A 240 13.47 -0.12 -16.66
CA GLN A 240 14.50 -0.87 -15.95
C GLN A 240 14.07 -2.33 -15.76
N PRO A 241 14.72 -3.31 -16.41
CA PRO A 241 14.53 -4.71 -16.06
C PRO A 241 15.02 -4.96 -14.64
N VAL A 242 14.30 -5.79 -13.89
CA VAL A 242 14.67 -6.19 -12.53
C VAL A 242 15.94 -7.04 -12.60
N ALA A 243 17.10 -6.43 -12.40
CA ALA A 243 18.34 -7.17 -12.17
C ALA A 243 18.33 -7.69 -10.73
N VAL A 244 17.92 -8.94 -10.54
CA VAL A 244 18.06 -9.64 -9.26
C VAL A 244 19.52 -10.07 -9.14
N ARG A 245 20.24 -9.60 -8.12
CA ARG A 245 21.53 -10.20 -7.75
C ARG A 245 21.23 -11.48 -6.98
N GLY A 246 21.69 -12.61 -7.52
CA GLY A 246 21.63 -13.93 -6.88
C GLY A 246 22.60 -14.06 -5.72
#